data_AF-A0A6M0HN66-F1
#
_entry.id   AF-A0A6M0HN66-F1
#
_cell.length_a   1.000
_cell.length_b   1.000
_cell.length_c   1.000
_cell.angle_alpha   90.00
_cell.angle_beta   90.00
_cell.angle_gamma   90.00
#
_symmetry.space_group_name_H-M   'P 1'
#
loop_
_entity.id
_entity.type
_entity.pdbx_description
1 polymer ?
#
loop_
_entity_poly.entity_id
_entity_poly.type
_entity_poly.pdbx_seq_one_letter_code
_entity_poly.pdbx_strand_id
1 'polypeptide(L)'
;MLKTLEAPEIIFGLCSAVGTKNSKFVKMLESGLRTFKYNTEYFKVTTLMKNLDVVDLSLDDSSTEGRYDSYIKYANNIREKTGLDNALAVLGISAISAYRKRLEKNIYQIKLTYLTNLKDQKK
;
A
#
# COMPACT_ATOMS: atom_id res chain seq x y z
N MET A 1 26.61 15.40 -12.07
CA MET A 1 25.49 14.74 -12.79
C MET A 1 24.70 13.92 -11.78
N LEU A 2 23.38 14.11 -11.68
CA LEU A 2 22.55 13.30 -10.79
C LEU A 2 22.45 11.88 -11.35
N LYS A 3 22.66 10.90 -10.48
CA LYS A 3 22.65 9.48 -10.85
C LYS A 3 21.21 9.06 -11.17
N THR A 4 20.97 8.57 -12.38
CA THR A 4 19.65 8.09 -12.78
C THR A 4 19.34 6.79 -12.04
N LEU A 5 18.16 6.71 -11.42
CA LEU A 5 17.64 5.47 -10.84
C LEU A 5 17.08 4.61 -11.97
N GLU A 6 17.48 3.34 -12.06
CA GLU A 6 17.00 2.42 -13.11
C GLU A 6 15.50 2.09 -12.99
N ALA A 7 14.93 2.25 -11.79
CA ALA A 7 13.51 2.09 -11.52
C ALA A 7 13.07 3.10 -10.44
N PRO A 8 12.83 4.37 -10.80
CA PRO A 8 12.42 5.36 -9.82
C PRO A 8 11.02 5.02 -9.31
N GLU A 9 10.87 4.92 -8.00
CA GLU A 9 9.56 4.78 -7.35
C GLU A 9 9.17 6.10 -6.70
N ILE A 10 7.88 6.45 -6.80
CA ILE A 10 7.32 7.64 -6.18
C ILE A 10 6.26 7.20 -5.17
N ILE A 11 6.40 7.65 -3.92
CA ILE A 11 5.48 7.32 -2.83
C ILE A 11 4.77 8.59 -2.39
N PHE A 12 3.44 8.56 -2.40
CA PHE A 12 2.59 9.66 -1.92
C PHE A 12 1.91 9.26 -0.61
N GLY A 13 2.12 10.05 0.44
CA GLY A 13 1.36 9.96 1.67
C GLY A 13 0.11 10.84 1.58
N LEU A 14 -1.09 10.25 1.61
CA LEU A 14 -2.34 11.00 1.55
C LEU A 14 -3.01 11.02 2.93
N CYS A 15 -3.08 12.20 3.53
CA CYS A 15 -3.82 12.46 4.76
C CYS A 15 -4.96 13.44 4.45
N SER A 16 -6.17 13.12 4.89
CA SER A 16 -7.37 13.91 4.63
C SER A 16 -8.28 13.88 5.84
N ALA A 17 -9.14 14.88 5.98
CA ALA A 17 -10.18 14.87 6.99
C ALA A 17 -11.08 13.62 6.88
N VAL A 18 -11.64 13.18 8.00
CA VAL A 18 -12.60 12.07 8.06
C VAL A 18 -13.79 12.38 7.15
N GLY A 19 -14.27 11.37 6.41
CA GLY A 19 -15.35 11.51 5.43
C GLY A 19 -14.93 12.01 4.05
N THR A 20 -13.68 12.44 3.86
CA THR A 20 -13.19 12.88 2.54
C THR A 20 -13.21 11.74 1.53
N LYS A 21 -13.83 11.96 0.36
CA LYS A 21 -13.85 11.01 -0.76
C LYS A 21 -12.54 11.06 -1.55
N ASN A 22 -11.49 10.42 -1.02
CA ASN A 22 -10.16 10.40 -1.66
C ASN A 22 -10.11 9.65 -3.00
N SER A 23 -11.12 8.83 -3.32
CA SER A 23 -11.13 8.02 -4.54
C SER A 23 -11.00 8.86 -5.82
N LYS A 24 -11.61 10.05 -5.87
CA LYS A 24 -11.48 10.95 -7.03
C LYS A 24 -10.05 11.45 -7.19
N PHE A 25 -9.43 11.86 -6.08
CA PHE A 25 -8.06 12.37 -6.08
C PHE A 25 -7.04 11.29 -6.44
N VAL A 26 -7.19 10.09 -5.87
CA VAL A 26 -6.35 8.93 -6.21
C VAL A 26 -6.45 8.61 -7.69
N LYS A 27 -7.66 8.51 -8.26
CA LYS A 27 -7.83 8.26 -9.70
C LYS A 27 -7.17 9.32 -10.58
N MET A 28 -7.22 10.59 -10.17
CA MET A 28 -6.58 11.68 -10.89
C MET A 28 -5.05 11.54 -10.88
N LEU A 29 -4.46 11.25 -9.71
CA LEU A 29 -3.03 10.95 -9.59
C LEU A 29 -2.63 9.74 -10.43
N GLU A 30 -3.40 8.66 -10.37
CA GLU A 30 -3.14 7.45 -11.14
C GLU A 30 -3.15 7.71 -12.64
N SER A 31 -4.15 8.44 -13.12
CA SER A 31 -4.25 8.84 -14.52
C SER A 31 -3.03 9.67 -14.95
N GLY A 32 -2.64 10.66 -14.15
CA GLY A 32 -1.48 11.50 -14.40
C GLY A 32 -0.17 10.72 -14.44
N LEU A 33 0.06 9.80 -13.50
CA LEU A 33 1.27 8.98 -13.46
C LEU A 33 1.35 7.98 -14.62
N ARG A 34 0.20 7.46 -15.07
CA ARG A 34 0.13 6.53 -16.21
C ARG A 34 0.55 7.18 -17.53
N THR A 35 0.37 8.49 -17.72
CA THR A 35 0.87 9.18 -18.93
C THR A 35 2.41 9.13 -19.03
N PHE A 36 3.08 9.03 -17.89
CA PHE A 36 4.53 8.82 -17.77
C PHE A 36 4.92 7.34 -17.62
N LYS A 37 3.98 6.42 -17.89
CA LYS A 37 4.18 4.96 -17.84
C LYS A 37 4.52 4.39 -16.46
N TYR A 38 4.19 5.10 -15.38
CA TYR A 38 4.27 4.52 -14.04
C TYR A 38 3.14 3.53 -13.80
N ASN A 39 3.47 2.42 -13.14
CA ASN A 39 2.48 1.56 -12.50
C ASN A 39 2.11 2.17 -11.14
N THR A 40 0.84 2.07 -10.77
CA THR A 40 0.32 2.67 -9.53
C THR A 40 -0.33 1.61 -8.67
N GLU A 41 -0.15 1.74 -7.36
CA GLU A 41 -0.76 0.88 -6.35
C GLU A 41 -1.21 1.75 -5.17
N TYR A 42 -2.37 1.44 -4.59
CA TYR A 42 -2.97 2.25 -3.52
C TYR A 42 -3.22 1.43 -2.27
N PHE A 43 -2.55 1.82 -1.18
CA PHE A 43 -2.69 1.17 0.12
C PHE A 43 -3.51 2.04 1.07
N LYS A 44 -4.74 1.61 1.39
CA LYS A 44 -5.57 2.29 2.40
C LYS A 44 -5.20 1.80 3.80
N VAL A 45 -4.63 2.66 4.64
CA VAL A 45 -4.19 2.31 6.01
C VAL A 45 -5.30 1.64 6.82
N THR A 46 -6.54 2.16 6.76
CA THR A 46 -7.68 1.57 7.46
C THR A 46 -7.98 0.14 7.02
N THR A 47 -7.70 -0.21 5.77
CA THR A 47 -7.85 -1.60 5.30
C THR A 47 -6.72 -2.47 5.85
N LEU A 48 -5.50 -1.93 5.96
CA LEU A 48 -4.36 -2.65 6.56
C LEU A 48 -4.58 -2.94 8.05
N MET A 49 -5.22 -2.02 8.78
CA MET A 49 -5.57 -2.21 10.20
C MET A 49 -6.46 -3.44 10.43
N LYS A 50 -7.32 -3.81 9.47
CA LYS A 50 -8.17 -5.00 9.57
C LYS A 50 -7.39 -6.32 9.59
N ASN A 51 -6.15 -6.30 9.13
CA ASN A 51 -5.29 -7.49 9.09
C ASN A 51 -4.45 -7.62 10.37
N LEU A 52 -4.64 -6.75 11.35
CA LEU A 52 -3.97 -6.79 12.63
C LEU A 52 -4.97 -7.25 13.69
N ASP A 53 -4.60 -8.28 14.43
CA ASP A 53 -5.32 -8.68 15.63
C ASP A 53 -4.71 -7.93 16.81
N VAL A 54 -5.35 -6.82 17.18
CA VAL A 54 -5.00 -6.10 18.42
C VAL A 54 -5.93 -6.59 19.51
N VAL A 55 -5.34 -7.17 20.55
CA VAL A 55 -6.06 -7.69 21.73
C VAL A 55 -6.99 -6.60 22.29
N ASP A 56 -8.24 -6.98 22.54
CA ASP A 56 -9.33 -6.17 23.11
C ASP A 56 -9.88 -5.05 22.22
N LEU A 57 -9.63 -5.09 20.91
CA LEU A 57 -10.19 -4.10 19.99
C LEU A 57 -10.78 -4.71 18.73
N SER A 58 -12.04 -4.37 18.46
CA SER A 58 -12.74 -4.69 17.24
C SER A 58 -12.97 -3.44 16.39
N LEU A 59 -12.86 -3.61 15.07
CA LEU A 59 -13.26 -2.58 14.12
C LEU A 59 -14.75 -2.73 13.83
N ASP A 60 -15.51 -1.67 14.06
CA ASP A 60 -16.94 -1.63 13.77
C ASP A 60 -17.15 -1.05 12.37
N ASP A 61 -17.94 -1.74 11.54
CA ASP A 61 -18.34 -1.28 10.21
C ASP A 61 -19.87 -1.17 10.07
N SER A 62 -20.62 -1.27 11.18
CA SER A 62 -22.10 -1.29 11.19
C SER A 62 -22.72 0.05 10.82
N SER A 63 -22.07 1.15 11.17
CA SER A 63 -22.53 2.51 10.91
C SER A 63 -21.35 3.43 10.57
N THR A 64 -21.62 4.57 9.94
CA THR A 64 -20.58 5.56 9.62
C THR A 64 -19.90 6.10 10.87
N GLU A 65 -20.68 6.43 11.91
CA GLU A 65 -20.18 6.95 13.18
C GLU A 65 -19.40 5.88 13.94
N GLY A 66 -19.96 4.67 14.10
CA GLY A 66 -19.29 3.54 14.74
C GLY A 66 -17.98 3.16 14.04
N ARG A 67 -17.93 3.28 12.71
CA ARG A 67 -16.71 3.12 11.93
C ARG A 67 -15.66 4.17 12.24
N TYR A 68 -16.03 5.45 12.36
CA TYR A 68 -15.03 6.47 12.67
C TYR A 68 -14.49 6.29 14.09
N ASP A 69 -15.37 6.09 15.06
CA ASP A 69 -14.99 5.94 16.45
C ASP A 69 -14.11 4.71 16.68
N SER A 70 -14.51 3.55 16.15
CA SER A 70 -13.74 2.31 16.33
C SER A 70 -12.36 2.40 15.69
N TYR A 71 -12.24 2.97 14.48
CA TYR A 71 -10.94 3.08 13.80
C TYR A 71 -10.03 4.11 14.48
N ILE A 72 -10.58 5.22 14.99
CA ILE A 72 -9.80 6.22 15.76
C ILE A 72 -9.30 5.59 17.07
N LYS A 73 -10.18 4.93 17.83
CA LYS A 73 -9.80 4.23 19.07
C LYS A 73 -8.74 3.18 18.81
N TYR A 74 -8.90 2.39 17.76
CA TYR A 74 -7.95 1.36 17.36
C TYR A 74 -6.58 1.96 17.01
N ALA A 75 -6.56 3.02 16.20
CA ALA A 75 -5.34 3.75 15.85
C ALA A 75 -4.61 4.31 17.08
N ASN A 76 -5.35 4.94 17.99
CA ASN A 76 -4.78 5.50 19.22
C ASN A 76 -4.22 4.40 20.12
N ASN A 77 -4.93 3.28 20.28
CA ASN A 77 -4.45 2.18 21.10
C ASN A 77 -3.18 1.53 20.55
N ILE A 78 -3.05 1.40 19.22
CA ILE A 78 -1.78 0.95 18.61
C ILE A 78 -0.65 1.90 19.01
N ARG A 79 -0.88 3.22 18.90
CA ARG A 79 0.14 4.22 19.27
C ARG A 79 0.50 4.14 20.75
N GLU A 80 -0.48 4.01 21.63
CA GLU A 80 -0.27 3.88 23.08
C GLU A 80 0.50 2.61 23.44
N LYS A 81 0.08 1.44 22.92
CA LYS A 81 0.74 0.16 23.19
C LYS A 81 2.17 0.10 22.66
N THR A 82 2.44 0.76 21.54
CA THR A 82 3.79 0.78 20.94
C THR A 82 4.67 1.92 21.43
N GLY A 83 4.10 2.98 22.00
CA GLY A 83 4.81 4.21 22.34
C GLY A 83 5.28 5.00 21.11
N LEU A 84 4.76 4.70 19.92
CA LEU A 84 5.23 5.26 18.65
C LEU A 84 4.12 6.03 17.92
N ASP A 85 4.33 7.33 17.72
CA ASP A 85 3.39 8.18 16.99
C ASP A 85 3.25 7.80 15.51
N ASN A 86 4.31 7.24 14.92
CA ASN A 86 4.36 6.82 13.53
C ASN A 86 3.99 5.33 13.34
N ALA A 87 3.43 4.65 14.35
CA ALA A 87 3.13 3.22 14.28
C ALA A 87 2.29 2.83 13.04
N LEU A 88 1.31 3.66 12.66
CA LEU A 88 0.49 3.40 11.47
C LEU A 88 1.22 3.60 10.15
N ALA A 89 2.24 4.47 10.11
CA ALA A 89 3.08 4.65 8.92
C ALA A 89 3.88 3.37 8.63
N VAL A 90 4.29 2.65 9.68
CA VAL A 90 4.98 1.35 9.56
C VAL A 90 4.10 0.32 8.84
N LEU A 91 2.78 0.36 9.02
CA LEU A 91 1.85 -0.51 8.29
C LEU A 91 1.88 -0.22 6.78
N GLY A 92 1.86 1.06 6.41
CA GLY A 92 1.99 1.49 5.02
C GLY A 92 3.32 1.06 4.40
N ILE A 93 4.44 1.27 5.12
CA ILE A 93 5.78 0.86 4.69
C ILE A 93 5.84 -0.66 4.51
N SER A 94 5.26 -1.42 5.45
CA SER A 94 5.23 -2.88 5.40
C SER A 94 4.41 -3.39 4.20
N ALA A 95 3.29 -2.75 3.88
CA ALA A 95 2.49 -3.07 2.71
C ALA A 95 3.27 -2.81 1.40
N ILE A 96 3.97 -1.67 1.31
CA ILE A 96 4.85 -1.36 0.16
C ILE A 96 5.98 -2.39 0.04
N SER A 97 6.62 -2.76 1.16
CA SER A 97 7.68 -3.77 1.17
C SER A 97 7.17 -5.14 0.69
N ALA A 98 6.01 -5.57 1.18
CA ALA A 98 5.37 -6.82 0.76
C ALA A 98 5.00 -6.80 -0.73
N TYR A 99 4.50 -5.66 -1.23
CA TYR A 99 4.22 -5.45 -2.64
C TYR A 99 5.47 -5.59 -3.51
N ARG A 100 6.58 -4.94 -3.13
CA ARG A 100 7.87 -5.06 -3.84
C ARG A 100 8.36 -6.50 -3.90
N LYS A 101 8.33 -7.22 -2.78
CA LYS A 101 8.71 -8.65 -2.73
C LYS A 101 7.85 -9.52 -3.66
N ARG A 102 6.55 -9.20 -3.80
CA ARG A 102 5.66 -9.89 -4.73
C ARG A 102 6.03 -9.59 -6.18
N LEU A 103 6.36 -8.35 -6.50
CA LEU A 103 6.83 -7.97 -7.84
C LEU A 103 8.15 -8.66 -8.18
N GLU A 104 9.11 -8.73 -7.26
CA GLU A 104 10.37 -9.44 -7.46
C GLU A 104 10.13 -10.92 -7.81
N LYS A 105 9.29 -11.63 -7.03
CA LYS A 105 8.93 -13.03 -7.33
C LYS A 105 8.30 -13.19 -8.72
N ASN A 106 7.41 -12.27 -9.10
CA ASN A 106 6.79 -12.27 -10.43
C ASN A 106 7.81 -11.98 -11.54
N ILE A 107 8.77 -11.08 -11.32
CA ILE A 107 9.83 -10.78 -12.30
C ILE A 107 10.71 -12.01 -12.52
N TYR A 108 11.10 -12.74 -11.45
CA TYR A 108 11.86 -13.98 -11.60
C TYR A 108 11.06 -15.06 -12.33
N GLN A 109 9.76 -15.20 -12.04
CA GLN A 109 8.89 -16.15 -12.73
C GLN A 109 8.74 -15.81 -14.22
N ILE A 110 8.50 -14.54 -14.54
CA ILE A 110 8.41 -14.04 -15.92
C ILE A 110 9.74 -14.29 -16.64
N LYS A 111 10.87 -13.92 -16.03
CA LYS A 111 12.21 -14.10 -16.63
C LYS A 111 12.52 -15.58 -16.85
N LEU A 112 12.14 -16.48 -15.94
CA LEU A 112 12.25 -17.93 -16.12
C LEU A 112 11.40 -18.42 -17.29
N THR A 113 10.12 -18.01 -17.37
CA THR A 113 9.22 -18.37 -18.47
C THR A 113 9.72 -17.87 -19.84
N TYR A 114 10.26 -16.64 -19.91
CA TYR A 114 10.88 -16.12 -21.13
C TYR A 114 12.14 -16.92 -21.51
N LEU A 115 12.97 -17.29 -20.54
CA LEU A 115 14.19 -18.08 -20.78
C LEU A 115 13.90 -19.53 -21.18
N THR A 116 12.83 -20.15 -20.67
CA THR A 116 12.40 -21.49 -21.11
C THR A 116 11.81 -21.44 -22.52
N ASN A 117 10.95 -20.47 -22.82
CA ASN A 117 10.35 -20.33 -24.15
C ASN A 117 11.39 -20.00 -25.25
N LEU A 118 12.49 -19.31 -24.91
CA LEU A 118 13.60 -19.07 -25.84
C LEU A 118 14.46 -20.32 -26.12
N LYS A 119 14.47 -21.32 -25.22
CA LYS A 119 15.16 -22.59 -25.45
C LYS A 119 14.35 -23.50 -26.39
N ASP A 120 13.02 -23.43 -26.33
CA ASP A 120 12.14 -24.26 -27.15
C ASP A 120 11.99 -23.75 -28.59
N GLN A 121 12.38 -22.50 -28.87
CA GLN A 121 12.41 -21.92 -30.23
C GLN A 121 13.74 -22.13 -30.98
N LYS A 122 14.70 -22.85 -30.40
CA LYS A 122 15.99 -23.20 -31.03
C LYS A 122 16.11 -24.67 -31.46
N LYS A 123 14.99 -25.37 -31.63
CA LYS A 123 14.92 -26.69 -32.28
C LYS A 123 14.13 -26.58 -33.56
#